data_AF-A0A1T4XIT0-F1
#
_entry.id   AF-A0A1T4XIT0-F1
#
_cell.length_a   1.000
_cell.length_b   1.000
_cell.length_c   1.000
_cell.angle_alpha   90.00
_cell.angle_beta   90.00
_cell.angle_gamma   90.00
#
_symmetry.space_group_name_H-M   'P 1'
#
loop_
_entity.id
_entity.type
_entity.pdbx_description
1 polymer ?
#
loop_
_entity_poly.entity_id
_entity_poly.type
_entity_poly.pdbx_seq_one_letter_code
_entity_poly.pdbx_strand_id
1 'polypeptide(L)'
;MEIYDDFSFRKYTKWSEIDKSIHTLEGILKGISLDNKLNDLEINELVNWSEKHRDLSDIHPYNELIPLIDKYLEDNELTEEEIKDILWFCNNLKTANRYYDFVTSDIQRLQGIMHGIMCDNKITDDEINELKVWLNKSNHLAGCYPYDELNSILTTILKDSVITDEERNYLKVFFSEFIDIKTTPNIDEEELANLKKEFSIQGICSISPKITFEGKQFCFTGVSCKASRKQIANIITALNGKFMNSVSKKTDYLIIGNDGNPCWAFSCYGRKVETAVNLRKNGSKVIIVNENDFWSTIENYNV
;
A
#
# COMPACT_ATOMS: atom_id res chain seq x y z
N MET A 1 -16.84 19.46 -9.71
CA MET A 1 -16.65 18.05 -9.32
C MET A 1 -17.77 17.71 -8.36
N GLU A 2 -18.71 16.85 -8.74
CA GLU A 2 -19.72 16.36 -7.80
C GLU A 2 -19.00 15.50 -6.75
N ILE A 3 -19.07 15.91 -5.48
CA ILE A 3 -18.48 15.17 -4.36
C ILE A 3 -19.49 14.06 -4.01
N TYR A 4 -19.13 12.81 -4.30
CA TYR A 4 -20.04 11.66 -4.18
C TYR A 4 -20.13 11.07 -2.76
N ASP A 5 -19.38 11.61 -1.78
CA ASP A 5 -19.40 11.17 -0.38
C ASP A 5 -19.09 12.32 0.61
N ASP A 6 -19.86 12.43 1.71
CA ASP A 6 -19.81 13.53 2.70
C ASP A 6 -18.78 13.27 3.83
N PHE A 7 -17.97 12.21 3.74
CA PHE A 7 -16.93 11.82 4.72
C PHE A 7 -17.40 11.75 6.19
N SER A 8 -18.71 11.69 6.44
CA SER A 8 -19.32 11.76 7.77
C SER A 8 -18.89 10.64 8.72
N PHE A 9 -18.34 9.53 8.18
CA PHE A 9 -17.76 8.43 8.95
C PHE A 9 -16.41 8.78 9.61
N ARG A 10 -15.69 9.85 9.19
CA ARG A 10 -14.35 10.18 9.70
C ARG A 10 -14.30 10.41 11.21
N LYS A 11 -15.42 10.86 11.78
CA LYS A 11 -15.60 11.02 13.22
C LYS A 11 -15.43 9.70 14.00
N TYR A 12 -15.70 8.55 13.36
CA TYR A 12 -15.56 7.22 13.94
C TYR A 12 -14.23 6.53 13.57
N THR A 13 -13.45 7.08 12.65
CA THR A 13 -12.16 6.51 12.18
C THR A 13 -10.94 7.26 12.69
N LYS A 14 -11.11 8.41 13.36
CA LYS A 14 -10.01 9.27 13.85
C LYS A 14 -8.89 8.51 14.56
N TRP A 15 -9.20 7.62 15.49
CA TRP A 15 -8.18 6.83 16.21
C TRP A 15 -7.48 5.82 15.30
N SER A 16 -8.22 5.17 14.41
CA SER A 16 -7.65 4.24 13.43
C SER A 16 -6.76 4.95 12.41
N GLU A 17 -7.05 6.22 12.08
CA GLU A 17 -6.20 7.05 11.22
C GLU A 17 -4.90 7.42 11.92
N ILE A 18 -4.98 7.77 13.21
CA ILE A 18 -3.81 8.03 14.05
C ILE A 18 -2.92 6.79 14.12
N ASP A 19 -3.45 5.65 14.58
CA ASP A 19 -2.69 4.41 14.71
C ASP A 19 -1.99 4.01 13.40
N LYS A 20 -2.72 4.14 12.28
CA LYS A 20 -2.17 3.90 10.95
C LYS A 20 -1.02 4.83 10.60
N SER A 21 -1.18 6.14 10.80
CA SER A 21 -0.11 7.11 10.51
C SER A 21 1.17 6.83 11.31
N ILE A 22 1.02 6.37 12.56
CA ILE A 22 2.12 6.01 13.44
C ILE A 22 2.79 4.71 13.00
N HIS A 23 2.02 3.69 12.63
CA HIS A 23 2.59 2.45 12.10
C HIS A 23 3.28 2.64 10.75
N THR A 24 2.75 3.51 9.90
CA THR A 24 3.41 3.89 8.65
C THR A 24 4.72 4.64 8.93
N LEU A 25 4.73 5.60 9.87
CA LEU A 25 5.97 6.27 10.28
C LEU A 25 6.99 5.28 10.82
N GLU A 26 6.57 4.35 11.69
CA GLU A 26 7.44 3.31 12.23
C GLU A 26 8.05 2.45 11.12
N GLY A 27 7.27 2.16 10.07
CA GLY A 27 7.77 1.48 8.89
C GLY A 27 8.75 2.31 8.09
N ILE A 28 8.45 3.59 7.82
CA ILE A 28 9.34 4.51 7.08
C ILE A 28 10.69 4.58 7.77
N LEU A 29 10.71 4.86 9.07
CA LEU A 29 11.92 4.94 9.90
C LEU A 29 12.73 3.64 9.85
N LYS A 30 12.07 2.49 9.88
CA LYS A 30 12.76 1.20 9.73
C LYS A 30 13.31 0.98 8.33
N GLY A 31 12.60 1.42 7.31
CA GLY A 31 12.99 1.30 5.90
C GLY A 31 14.25 2.10 5.60
N ILE A 32 14.23 3.39 5.93
CA ILE A 32 15.38 4.29 5.73
C ILE A 32 16.59 3.91 6.60
N SER A 33 16.38 3.18 7.70
CA SER A 33 17.45 2.75 8.58
C SER A 33 17.97 1.33 8.31
N LEU A 34 17.56 0.67 7.22
CA LEU A 34 17.93 -0.74 6.99
C LEU A 34 19.43 -0.92 6.74
N ASP A 35 20.03 -0.04 5.93
CA ASP A 35 21.45 -0.14 5.55
C ASP A 35 22.39 0.71 6.45
N ASN A 36 21.81 1.41 7.44
CA ASN A 36 22.46 2.37 8.33
C ASN A 36 23.19 3.52 7.59
N LYS A 37 22.76 3.89 6.38
CA LYS A 37 23.33 4.99 5.60
C LYS A 37 22.23 5.94 5.13
N LEU A 38 21.86 6.85 6.01
CA LEU A 38 20.86 7.86 5.69
C LEU A 38 21.39 8.88 4.67
N ASN A 39 20.56 9.17 3.68
CA ASN A 39 20.80 10.22 2.71
C ASN A 39 19.75 11.34 2.81
N ASP A 40 20.05 12.49 2.19
CA ASP A 40 19.20 13.69 2.24
C ASP A 40 17.75 13.42 1.75
N LEU A 41 17.55 12.48 0.84
CA LEU A 41 16.22 12.14 0.31
C LEU A 41 15.40 11.40 1.37
N GLU A 42 16.00 10.44 2.07
CA GLU A 42 15.37 9.70 3.16
C GLU A 42 15.00 10.59 4.34
N ILE A 43 15.87 11.55 4.67
CA ILE A 43 15.59 12.58 5.68
C ILE A 43 14.39 13.44 5.23
N ASN A 44 14.35 13.82 3.95
CA ASN A 44 13.25 14.61 3.40
C ASN A 44 11.90 13.86 3.42
N GLU A 45 11.88 12.53 3.45
CA GLU A 45 10.63 11.77 3.63
C GLU A 45 10.06 11.91 5.04
N LEU A 46 10.93 11.97 6.05
CA LEU A 46 10.50 12.27 7.42
C LEU A 46 9.95 13.70 7.54
N VAL A 47 10.57 14.65 6.85
CA VAL A 47 10.05 16.03 6.71
C VAL A 47 8.66 16.01 6.07
N ASN A 48 8.50 15.35 4.91
CA ASN A 48 7.22 15.24 4.22
C ASN A 48 6.13 14.64 5.10
N TRP A 49 6.47 13.59 5.86
CA TRP A 49 5.54 12.99 6.82
C TRP A 49 5.13 13.99 7.91
N SER A 50 6.08 14.74 8.48
CA SER A 50 5.80 15.74 9.52
C SER A 50 4.90 16.86 9.02
N GLU A 51 5.17 17.42 7.83
CA GLU A 51 4.39 18.49 7.21
C GLU A 51 2.96 18.03 6.91
N LYS A 52 2.80 16.81 6.39
CA LYS A 52 1.48 16.23 6.10
C LYS A 52 0.58 16.10 7.33
N HIS A 53 1.16 15.96 8.52
CA HIS A 53 0.42 15.81 9.77
C HIS A 53 0.51 17.05 10.67
N ARG A 54 1.15 18.14 10.23
CA ARG A 54 1.34 19.37 11.01
C ARG A 54 0.03 20.04 11.43
N ASP A 55 -1.01 19.94 10.59
CA ASP A 55 -2.37 20.40 10.91
C ASP A 55 -3.01 19.66 12.10
N LEU A 56 -2.46 18.51 12.49
CA LEU A 56 -2.91 17.69 13.62
C LEU A 56 -2.01 17.85 14.86
N SER A 57 -1.04 18.78 14.83
CA SER A 57 -0.07 19.02 15.91
C SER A 57 -0.71 19.39 17.27
N ASP A 58 -1.97 19.78 17.32
CA ASP A 58 -2.68 20.01 18.60
C ASP A 58 -3.24 18.72 19.24
N ILE A 59 -3.12 17.57 18.57
CA ILE A 59 -3.74 16.30 18.96
C ILE A 59 -2.65 15.29 19.30
N HIS A 60 -2.78 14.61 20.45
CA HIS A 60 -1.92 13.48 20.79
C HIS A 60 -2.13 12.31 19.80
N PRO A 61 -1.05 11.70 19.27
CA PRO A 61 0.37 11.83 19.65
C PRO A 61 1.18 12.88 18.86
N TYR A 62 0.60 13.55 17.86
CA TYR A 62 1.32 14.47 16.99
C TYR A 62 1.88 15.70 17.72
N ASN A 63 1.22 16.13 18.79
CA ASN A 63 1.66 17.24 19.65
C ASN A 63 3.01 17.03 20.33
N GLU A 64 3.45 15.78 20.48
CA GLU A 64 4.76 15.43 21.04
C GLU A 64 5.72 14.94 19.95
N LEU A 65 5.18 14.18 18.98
CA LEU A 65 5.95 13.57 17.91
C LEU A 65 6.47 14.57 16.87
N ILE A 66 5.66 15.56 16.46
CA ILE A 66 6.08 16.55 15.46
C ILE A 66 7.20 17.45 16.02
N PRO A 67 7.08 18.02 17.23
CA PRO A 67 8.19 18.77 17.82
C PRO A 67 9.46 17.94 18.04
N LEU A 68 9.33 16.65 18.34
CA LEU A 68 10.47 15.74 18.49
C LEU A 68 11.19 15.55 17.15
N ILE A 69 10.44 15.31 16.08
CA ILE A 69 10.98 15.18 14.71
C ILE A 69 11.61 16.50 14.26
N ASP A 70 10.91 17.63 14.43
CA ASP A 70 11.42 18.96 14.07
C ASP A 70 12.77 19.23 14.76
N LYS A 71 12.89 18.88 16.05
CA LYS A 71 14.13 19.03 16.83
C LYS A 71 15.28 18.19 16.26
N TYR A 72 15.03 16.93 15.92
CA TYR A 72 16.05 16.03 15.34
C TYR A 72 16.35 16.33 13.87
N LEU A 73 15.63 17.26 13.25
CA LEU A 73 15.88 17.72 11.89
C LEU A 73 16.49 19.14 11.85
N GLU A 74 16.74 19.77 13.01
CA GLU A 74 17.29 21.14 13.07
C GLU A 74 18.69 21.27 12.47
N ASP A 75 19.52 20.23 12.58
CA ASP A 75 20.87 20.17 12.03
C ASP A 75 20.92 19.50 10.64
N ASN A 76 19.77 19.08 10.10
CA ASN A 76 19.63 18.27 8.89
C ASN A 76 20.43 16.95 8.92
N GLU A 77 20.78 16.45 10.10
CA GLU A 77 21.41 15.15 10.27
C GLU A 77 20.50 14.29 11.15
N LEU A 78 20.12 13.10 10.68
CA LEU A 78 19.35 12.17 11.48
C LEU A 78 20.27 11.02 11.89
N THR A 79 20.54 10.87 13.18
CA THR A 79 21.40 9.81 13.70
C THR A 79 20.61 8.54 14.01
N GLU A 80 21.30 7.40 14.09
CA GLU A 80 20.67 6.14 14.53
C GLU A 80 20.02 6.24 15.91
N GLU A 81 20.59 7.04 16.83
CA GLU A 81 20.04 7.22 18.17
C GLU A 81 18.71 7.98 18.11
N GLU A 82 18.62 9.00 17.26
CA GLU A 82 17.39 9.77 17.06
C GLU A 82 16.29 8.96 16.38
N ILE A 83 16.62 8.12 15.40
CA ILE A 83 15.67 7.15 14.83
C ILE A 83 15.16 6.20 15.91
N LYS A 84 16.05 5.66 16.76
CA LYS A 84 15.67 4.75 17.85
C LYS A 84 14.76 5.45 18.86
N ASP A 85 15.00 6.72 19.16
CA ASP A 85 14.15 7.53 20.04
C ASP A 85 12.75 7.73 19.47
N ILE A 86 12.63 8.10 18.19
CA ILE A 86 11.33 8.23 17.52
C ILE A 86 10.60 6.87 17.47
N LEU A 87 11.32 5.79 17.12
CA LEU A 87 10.76 4.43 17.13
C LEU A 87 10.31 3.99 18.53
N TRP A 88 11.05 4.36 19.57
CA TRP A 88 10.67 4.08 20.95
C TRP A 88 9.37 4.81 21.31
N PHE A 89 9.26 6.09 20.94
CA PHE A 89 8.06 6.89 21.15
C PHE A 89 6.85 6.24 20.46
N CYS A 90 6.97 5.91 19.16
CA CYS A 90 5.92 5.21 18.40
C CYS A 90 5.47 3.90 19.05
N ASN A 91 6.40 3.13 19.62
CA ASN A 91 6.10 1.87 20.29
C ASN A 91 5.38 2.03 21.63
N ASN A 92 5.57 3.15 22.33
CA ASN A 92 4.98 3.39 23.64
C ASN A 92 3.51 3.86 23.56
N LEU A 93 3.02 4.20 22.36
CA LEU A 93 1.66 4.67 22.11
C LEU A 93 0.60 3.55 22.05
N LYS A 94 0.98 2.27 22.16
CA LYS A 94 0.09 1.12 21.89
C LYS A 94 -1.13 1.06 22.82
N THR A 95 -2.32 1.31 22.27
CA THR A 95 -3.63 1.04 22.90
C THR A 95 -4.02 -0.44 22.85
N ALA A 96 -4.84 -0.88 23.80
CA ALA A 96 -5.13 -2.30 24.06
C ALA A 96 -6.26 -2.88 23.18
N ASN A 97 -5.91 -3.57 22.08
CA ASN A 97 -6.75 -4.61 21.47
C ASN A 97 -5.90 -5.64 20.71
N ARG A 98 -5.74 -6.87 21.23
CA ARG A 98 -4.45 -7.60 21.12
C ARG A 98 -4.17 -8.53 19.93
N TYR A 99 -5.09 -8.83 19.01
CA TYR A 99 -4.82 -9.87 17.98
C TYR A 99 -5.06 -9.44 16.52
N TYR A 100 -6.25 -8.95 16.16
CA TYR A 100 -6.51 -8.44 14.80
C TYR A 100 -5.78 -7.13 14.50
N ASP A 101 -5.56 -6.32 15.54
CA ASP A 101 -4.81 -5.08 15.48
C ASP A 101 -3.33 -5.34 15.17
N PHE A 102 -2.77 -6.42 15.72
CA PHE A 102 -1.36 -6.77 15.55
C PHE A 102 -1.02 -7.06 14.08
N VAL A 103 -1.79 -7.92 13.41
CA VAL A 103 -1.60 -8.22 11.98
C VAL A 103 -1.78 -6.96 11.12
N THR A 104 -2.81 -6.16 11.39
CA THR A 104 -3.06 -4.92 10.65
C THR A 104 -1.90 -3.94 10.81
N SER A 105 -1.42 -3.77 12.05
CA SER A 105 -0.31 -2.88 12.38
C SER A 105 1.01 -3.32 11.75
N ASP A 106 1.31 -4.63 11.73
CA ASP A 106 2.55 -5.14 11.14
C ASP A 106 2.52 -5.10 9.60
N ILE A 107 1.35 -5.22 8.97
CA ILE A 107 1.23 -4.95 7.53
C ILE A 107 1.41 -3.45 7.23
N GLN A 108 0.88 -2.55 8.06
CA GLN A 108 1.12 -1.11 7.91
C GLN A 108 2.61 -0.75 8.08
N ARG A 109 3.30 -1.41 9.02
CA ARG A 109 4.76 -1.31 9.16
C ARG A 109 5.47 -1.80 7.91
N LEU A 110 5.07 -2.96 7.36
CA LEU A 110 5.65 -3.47 6.11
C LEU A 110 5.48 -2.46 4.96
N GLN A 111 4.33 -1.81 4.86
CA GLN A 111 4.11 -0.74 3.88
C GLN A 111 5.04 0.45 4.08
N GLY A 112 5.19 0.90 5.33
CA GLY A 112 6.15 1.96 5.63
C GLY A 112 7.60 1.56 5.29
N ILE A 113 7.99 0.29 5.53
CA ILE A 113 9.33 -0.20 5.17
C ILE A 113 9.52 -0.14 3.65
N MET A 114 8.55 -0.64 2.86
CA MET A 114 8.61 -0.55 1.41
C MET A 114 8.69 0.91 0.93
N HIS A 115 8.00 1.84 1.62
CA HIS A 115 8.09 3.26 1.31
C HIS A 115 9.47 3.84 1.63
N GLY A 116 10.04 3.53 2.80
CA GLY A 116 11.37 3.99 3.19
C GLY A 116 12.43 3.56 2.17
N ILE A 117 12.46 2.28 1.80
CA ILE A 117 13.38 1.73 0.78
C ILE A 117 13.22 2.41 -0.59
N MET A 118 12.02 2.86 -0.93
CA MET A 118 11.73 3.48 -2.22
C MET A 118 12.01 4.98 -2.27
N CYS A 119 12.32 5.60 -1.14
CA CYS A 119 12.39 7.06 -1.01
C CYS A 119 13.43 7.70 -1.94
N ASP A 120 14.60 7.07 -2.04
CA ASP A 120 15.72 7.55 -2.87
C ASP A 120 15.75 6.92 -4.28
N ASN A 121 14.73 6.10 -4.59
CA ASN A 121 14.58 5.36 -5.83
C ASN A 121 15.70 4.33 -6.10
N LYS A 122 16.49 3.92 -5.09
CA LYS A 122 17.60 2.97 -5.20
C LYS A 122 17.48 1.85 -4.17
N ILE A 123 17.14 0.66 -4.65
CA ILE A 123 17.07 -0.53 -3.81
C ILE A 123 18.45 -1.21 -3.75
N THR A 124 19.12 -1.17 -2.62
CA THR A 124 20.44 -1.79 -2.36
C THR A 124 20.32 -3.26 -1.94
N ASP A 125 21.43 -4.00 -2.01
CA ASP A 125 21.48 -5.40 -1.56
C ASP A 125 21.28 -5.53 -0.06
N ASP A 126 21.82 -4.59 0.70
CA ASP A 126 21.71 -4.57 2.15
C ASP A 126 20.23 -4.40 2.57
N GLU A 127 19.49 -3.50 1.93
CA GLU A 127 18.04 -3.33 2.17
C GLU A 127 17.24 -4.58 1.83
N ILE A 128 17.53 -5.26 0.71
CA ILE A 128 16.83 -6.50 0.32
C ILE A 128 17.08 -7.61 1.35
N ASN A 129 18.32 -7.73 1.83
CA ASN A 129 18.68 -8.72 2.84
C ASN A 129 18.05 -8.41 4.20
N GLU A 130 18.10 -7.16 4.66
CA GLU A 130 17.49 -6.76 5.93
C GLU A 130 15.95 -6.82 5.88
N LEU A 131 15.34 -6.49 4.74
CA LEU A 131 13.91 -6.72 4.51
C LEU A 131 13.58 -8.21 4.62
N LYS A 132 14.40 -9.10 4.07
CA LYS A 132 14.22 -10.54 4.22
C LYS A 132 14.33 -11.00 5.68
N VAL A 133 15.28 -10.45 6.43
CA VAL A 133 15.42 -10.70 7.87
C VAL A 133 14.16 -10.24 8.63
N TRP A 134 13.64 -9.06 8.29
CA TRP A 134 12.41 -8.53 8.88
C TRP A 134 11.20 -9.43 8.59
N LEU A 135 11.04 -9.90 7.34
CA LEU A 135 9.96 -10.83 6.98
C LEU A 135 10.06 -12.14 7.77
N ASN A 136 11.25 -12.72 7.88
CA ASN A 136 11.46 -13.95 8.64
C ASN A 136 11.08 -13.80 10.12
N LYS A 137 11.37 -12.64 10.74
CA LYS A 137 10.95 -12.30 12.11
C LYS A 137 9.43 -12.12 12.21
N SER A 138 8.78 -11.71 11.13
CA SER A 138 7.35 -11.40 11.04
C SER A 138 6.51 -12.56 10.48
N ASN A 139 6.94 -13.81 10.65
CA ASN A 139 6.27 -15.00 10.10
C ASN A 139 4.82 -15.19 10.56
N HIS A 140 4.38 -14.51 11.62
CA HIS A 140 2.97 -14.48 12.03
C HIS A 140 2.06 -13.82 10.98
N LEU A 141 2.61 -13.07 10.02
CA LEU A 141 1.92 -12.50 8.86
C LEU A 141 1.69 -13.51 7.74
N ALA A 142 2.22 -14.73 7.84
CA ALA A 142 2.02 -15.76 6.82
C ALA A 142 0.52 -16.00 6.54
N GLY A 143 0.16 -16.06 5.27
CA GLY A 143 -1.22 -16.10 4.81
C GLY A 143 -1.77 -14.72 4.40
N CYS A 144 -1.12 -13.63 4.82
CA CYS A 144 -1.55 -12.26 4.52
C CYS A 144 -0.85 -11.71 3.28
N TYR A 145 -1.54 -10.80 2.58
CA TYR A 145 -0.99 -10.02 1.49
C TYR A 145 -0.68 -8.59 1.99
N PRO A 146 0.44 -7.95 1.61
CA PRO A 146 1.43 -8.38 0.60
C PRO A 146 2.54 -9.30 1.11
N TYR A 147 2.54 -9.63 2.40
CA TYR A 147 3.62 -10.40 3.05
C TYR A 147 4.01 -11.67 2.27
N ASP A 148 3.07 -12.55 1.96
CA ASP A 148 3.39 -13.82 1.29
C ASP A 148 3.99 -13.64 -0.11
N GLU A 149 3.46 -12.66 -0.85
CA GLU A 149 3.91 -12.35 -2.21
C GLU A 149 5.34 -11.83 -2.15
N LEU A 150 5.58 -10.81 -1.32
CA LEU A 150 6.92 -10.24 -1.13
C LEU A 150 7.91 -11.30 -0.65
N ASN A 151 7.52 -12.15 0.30
CA ASN A 151 8.37 -13.22 0.79
C ASN A 151 8.75 -14.21 -0.32
N SER A 152 7.82 -14.52 -1.24
CA SER A 152 8.10 -15.36 -2.42
C SER A 152 9.05 -14.67 -3.40
N ILE A 153 8.83 -13.38 -3.67
CA ILE A 153 9.70 -12.58 -4.55
C ILE A 153 11.13 -12.57 -4.00
N LEU A 154 11.31 -12.17 -2.73
CA LEU A 154 12.64 -12.12 -2.10
C LEU A 154 13.29 -13.50 -1.99
N THR A 155 12.52 -14.56 -1.77
CA THR A 155 13.09 -15.93 -1.78
C THR A 155 13.62 -16.31 -3.16
N THR A 156 13.01 -15.81 -4.22
CA THR A 156 13.45 -16.06 -5.60
C THR A 156 14.72 -15.27 -5.90
N ILE A 157 14.71 -13.96 -5.60
CA ILE A 157 15.83 -13.04 -5.84
C ILE A 157 17.09 -13.45 -5.06
N LEU A 158 16.93 -13.91 -3.82
CA LEU A 158 18.07 -14.28 -2.97
C LEU A 158 18.57 -15.71 -3.22
N LYS A 159 17.96 -16.45 -4.16
CA LYS A 159 18.22 -17.89 -4.32
C LYS A 159 19.61 -18.18 -4.89
N ASP A 160 20.03 -17.40 -5.89
CA ASP A 160 21.34 -17.54 -6.54
C ASP A 160 22.42 -16.65 -5.91
N SER A 161 22.05 -15.89 -4.87
CA SER A 161 22.91 -14.93 -4.16
C SER A 161 23.46 -13.80 -5.05
N VAL A 162 22.83 -13.54 -6.20
CA VAL A 162 23.22 -12.46 -7.11
C VAL A 162 21.97 -11.65 -7.45
N ILE A 163 21.88 -10.44 -6.89
CA ILE A 163 20.74 -9.56 -7.12
C ILE A 163 20.98 -8.75 -8.41
N THR A 164 20.22 -9.05 -9.44
CA THR A 164 20.29 -8.39 -10.75
C THR A 164 19.47 -7.11 -10.80
N ASP A 165 19.79 -6.22 -11.75
CA ASP A 165 19.01 -4.98 -11.96
C ASP A 165 17.57 -5.29 -12.39
N GLU A 166 17.34 -6.38 -13.13
CA GLU A 166 16.00 -6.85 -13.48
C GLU A 166 15.17 -7.22 -12.24
N GLU A 167 15.79 -7.89 -11.26
CA GLU A 167 15.14 -8.25 -9.99
C GLU A 167 14.87 -7.04 -9.10
N ARG A 168 15.78 -6.06 -9.08
CA ARG A 168 15.53 -4.77 -8.39
C ARG A 168 14.38 -4.03 -9.04
N ASN A 169 14.35 -3.96 -10.37
CA ASN A 169 13.26 -3.32 -11.10
C ASN A 169 11.93 -4.02 -10.84
N TYR A 170 11.92 -5.35 -10.76
CA TYR A 170 10.72 -6.10 -10.38
C TYR A 170 10.23 -5.76 -8.96
N LEU A 171 11.14 -5.65 -7.99
CA LEU A 171 10.81 -5.19 -6.62
C LEU A 171 10.30 -3.76 -6.60
N LYS A 172 10.94 -2.86 -7.34
CA LYS A 172 10.56 -1.45 -7.47
C LYS A 172 9.12 -1.31 -7.98
N VAL A 173 8.78 -2.06 -9.03
CA VAL A 173 7.41 -2.08 -9.55
C VAL A 173 6.44 -2.66 -8.52
N PHE A 174 6.82 -3.71 -7.79
CA PHE A 174 5.99 -4.28 -6.72
C PHE A 174 5.73 -3.29 -5.58
N PHE A 175 6.76 -2.61 -5.06
CA PHE A 175 6.63 -1.62 -3.99
C PHE A 175 5.76 -0.43 -4.41
N SER A 176 5.83 -0.03 -5.68
CA SER A 176 5.02 1.07 -6.21
C SER A 176 3.51 0.84 -6.15
N GLU A 177 3.04 -0.40 -5.95
CA GLU A 177 1.61 -0.70 -5.76
C GLU A 177 1.10 -0.31 -4.36
N PHE A 178 2.01 -0.01 -3.42
CA PHE A 178 1.71 0.27 -2.02
C PHE A 178 2.06 1.68 -1.58
N ILE A 179 2.70 2.47 -2.45
CA ILE A 179 3.23 3.79 -2.14
C ILE A 179 2.43 4.83 -2.91
N ASP A 180 2.17 5.98 -2.28
CA ASP A 180 1.54 7.12 -2.95
C ASP A 180 2.60 7.94 -3.68
N ILE A 181 2.88 7.50 -4.91
CA ILE A 181 3.91 8.07 -5.80
C ILE A 181 3.69 9.58 -6.01
N LYS A 182 2.45 10.08 -5.92
CA LYS A 182 2.13 11.51 -6.09
C LYS A 182 2.70 12.38 -4.97
N THR A 183 2.99 11.78 -3.82
CA THR A 183 3.53 12.48 -2.66
C THR A 183 5.02 12.29 -2.47
N THR A 184 5.66 11.41 -3.26
CA THR A 184 7.09 11.13 -3.18
C THR A 184 7.80 11.81 -4.36
N PRO A 185 8.43 12.97 -4.17
CA PRO A 185 8.96 13.80 -5.27
C PRO A 185 10.07 13.14 -6.10
N ASN A 186 10.68 12.07 -5.59
CA ASN A 186 11.86 11.44 -6.18
C ASN A 186 11.54 10.24 -7.08
N ILE A 187 10.28 9.81 -7.17
CA ILE A 187 9.88 8.68 -8.02
C ILE A 187 9.45 9.23 -9.39
N ASP A 188 10.19 8.85 -10.43
CA ASP A 188 9.84 9.18 -11.81
C ASP A 188 8.62 8.34 -12.26
N GLU A 189 7.47 9.01 -12.39
CA GLU A 189 6.22 8.38 -12.83
C GLU A 189 6.32 7.76 -14.24
N GLU A 190 7.11 8.35 -15.14
CA GLU A 190 7.28 7.88 -16.51
C GLU A 190 8.17 6.63 -16.57
N GLU A 191 9.28 6.63 -15.83
CA GLU A 191 10.14 5.45 -15.65
C GLU A 191 9.32 4.28 -15.11
N LEU A 192 8.57 4.52 -14.03
CA LEU A 192 7.77 3.49 -13.38
C LEU A 192 6.64 2.98 -14.27
N ALA A 193 5.98 3.86 -15.04
CA ALA A 193 4.96 3.44 -16.00
C ALA A 193 5.53 2.56 -17.12
N ASN A 194 6.78 2.75 -17.51
CA ASN A 194 7.46 1.91 -18.50
C ASN A 194 7.86 0.56 -17.89
N LEU A 195 8.41 0.56 -16.67
CA LEU A 195 8.71 -0.67 -15.94
C LEU A 195 7.43 -1.51 -15.72
N LYS A 196 6.30 -0.88 -15.38
CA LYS A 196 5.00 -1.57 -15.26
C LYS A 196 4.53 -2.26 -16.55
N LYS A 197 4.94 -1.80 -17.72
CA LYS A 197 4.60 -2.45 -19.01
C LYS A 197 5.50 -3.64 -19.28
N GLU A 198 6.76 -3.56 -18.88
CA GLU A 198 7.78 -4.58 -19.09
C GLU A 198 7.63 -5.74 -18.10
N PHE A 199 7.47 -5.41 -16.82
CA PHE A 199 7.23 -6.38 -15.77
C PHE A 199 5.74 -6.64 -15.64
N SER A 200 5.27 -7.71 -16.31
CA SER A 200 3.96 -8.31 -16.02
C SER A 200 4.00 -8.90 -14.62
N ILE A 201 3.84 -8.06 -13.58
CA ILE A 201 3.74 -8.59 -12.23
C ILE A 201 2.47 -9.43 -12.19
N GLN A 202 2.59 -10.67 -11.72
CA GLN A 202 1.47 -11.43 -11.16
C GLN A 202 1.00 -10.79 -9.83
N GLY A 203 0.92 -9.47 -9.77
CA GLY A 203 0.39 -8.72 -8.65
C GLY A 203 -1.12 -8.85 -8.58
N ILE A 204 -1.71 -8.26 -7.53
CA ILE A 204 -3.16 -8.27 -7.31
C ILE A 204 -3.90 -7.87 -8.59
N CYS A 205 -3.54 -6.71 -9.15
CA CYS A 205 -4.11 -6.21 -10.39
C CYS A 205 -3.45 -6.91 -11.58
N SER A 206 -4.23 -7.60 -12.40
CA SER A 206 -3.74 -7.99 -13.72
C SER A 206 -3.49 -6.73 -14.53
N ILE A 207 -2.28 -6.52 -15.02
CA ILE A 207 -1.96 -5.39 -15.91
C ILE A 207 -2.75 -5.57 -17.21
N SER A 208 -3.65 -4.62 -17.51
CA SER A 208 -4.54 -4.64 -18.68
C SER A 208 -5.30 -5.97 -18.84
N PRO A 209 -6.16 -6.34 -17.88
CA PRO A 209 -6.95 -7.55 -18.01
C PRO A 209 -7.94 -7.35 -19.16
N LYS A 210 -8.04 -8.33 -20.06
CA LYS A 210 -9.17 -8.37 -21.00
C LYS A 210 -10.46 -8.64 -20.20
N ILE A 211 -11.16 -7.58 -19.82
CA ILE A 211 -12.40 -7.69 -19.05
C ILE A 211 -13.51 -8.13 -20.00
N THR A 212 -14.20 -9.20 -19.63
CA THR A 212 -15.39 -9.69 -20.34
C THR A 212 -16.58 -9.56 -19.41
N PHE A 213 -17.67 -8.97 -19.89
CA PHE A 213 -18.84 -8.68 -19.05
C PHE A 213 -19.88 -9.80 -19.09
N GLU A 214 -20.16 -10.34 -20.28
CA GLU A 214 -21.26 -11.25 -20.50
C GLU A 214 -21.15 -12.52 -19.64
N GLY A 215 -22.16 -12.75 -18.79
CA GLY A 215 -22.25 -13.93 -17.93
C GLY A 215 -21.27 -13.94 -16.75
N LYS A 216 -20.43 -12.91 -16.60
CA LYS A 216 -19.38 -12.81 -15.58
C LYS A 216 -19.86 -12.11 -14.31
N GLN A 217 -19.31 -12.52 -13.17
CA GLN A 217 -19.69 -11.99 -11.86
C GLN A 217 -18.64 -10.99 -11.36
N PHE A 218 -19.10 -9.77 -11.09
CA PHE A 218 -18.28 -8.65 -10.64
C PHE A 218 -18.58 -8.29 -9.19
N CYS A 219 -17.56 -7.92 -8.45
CA CYS A 219 -17.69 -7.26 -7.14
C CYS A 219 -16.90 -5.96 -7.17
N PHE A 220 -17.34 -4.95 -6.42
CA PHE A 220 -16.63 -3.68 -6.29
C PHE A 220 -16.28 -3.42 -4.82
N THR A 221 -15.07 -2.91 -4.59
CA THR A 221 -14.58 -2.48 -3.27
C THR A 221 -13.95 -1.10 -3.38
N GLY A 222 -13.97 -0.31 -2.30
CA GLY A 222 -13.49 1.08 -2.31
C GLY A 222 -14.53 2.11 -2.75
N VAL A 223 -14.05 3.29 -3.13
CA VAL A 223 -14.82 4.44 -3.62
C VAL A 223 -14.25 4.84 -5.00
N SER A 224 -15.12 5.37 -5.85
CA SER A 224 -14.80 5.78 -7.23
C SER A 224 -15.09 7.27 -7.37
N CYS A 225 -14.16 7.99 -8.00
CA CYS A 225 -14.31 9.41 -8.29
C CYS A 225 -15.15 9.66 -9.55
N LYS A 226 -15.34 8.61 -10.37
CA LYS A 226 -16.05 8.68 -11.64
C LYS A 226 -17.53 8.33 -11.53
N ALA A 227 -17.90 7.43 -10.61
CA ALA A 227 -19.29 7.00 -10.48
C ALA A 227 -19.62 6.41 -9.11
N SER A 228 -20.88 6.57 -8.68
CA SER A 228 -21.41 5.86 -7.51
C SER A 228 -21.42 4.34 -7.73
N ARG A 229 -21.37 3.58 -6.62
CA ARG A 229 -21.48 2.10 -6.66
C ARG A 229 -22.74 1.61 -7.37
N LYS A 230 -23.84 2.38 -7.29
CA LYS A 230 -25.10 2.09 -7.98
C LYS A 230 -24.96 2.26 -9.50
N GLN A 231 -24.28 3.31 -9.95
CA GLN A 231 -24.00 3.51 -11.37
C GLN A 231 -23.08 2.42 -11.92
N ILE A 232 -22.02 2.06 -11.19
CA ILE A 232 -21.11 0.95 -11.58
C ILE A 232 -21.90 -0.37 -11.72
N ALA A 233 -22.77 -0.69 -10.76
CA ALA A 233 -23.62 -1.87 -10.82
C ALA A 233 -24.55 -1.86 -12.04
N ASN A 234 -25.14 -0.71 -12.38
CA ASN A 234 -26.00 -0.56 -13.55
C ASN A 234 -25.20 -0.76 -14.85
N ILE A 235 -24.00 -0.21 -14.97
CA ILE A 235 -23.12 -0.38 -16.14
C ILE A 235 -22.79 -1.85 -16.35
N ILE A 236 -22.38 -2.56 -15.29
CA ILE A 236 -22.07 -3.99 -15.35
C ILE A 236 -23.28 -4.80 -15.81
N THR A 237 -24.47 -4.47 -15.27
CA THR A 237 -25.71 -5.17 -15.61
C THR A 237 -26.14 -4.88 -17.06
N ALA A 238 -25.95 -3.65 -17.55
CA ALA A 238 -26.23 -3.27 -18.93
C ALA A 238 -25.36 -4.02 -19.95
N LEU A 239 -24.14 -4.41 -19.55
CA LEU A 239 -23.22 -5.21 -20.36
C LEU A 239 -23.39 -6.73 -20.14
N ASN A 240 -24.55 -7.19 -19.66
CA ASN A 240 -24.88 -8.60 -19.37
C ASN A 240 -23.99 -9.26 -18.29
N GLY A 241 -23.33 -8.47 -17.45
CA GLY A 241 -22.62 -8.93 -16.25
C GLY A 241 -23.53 -9.01 -15.03
N LYS A 242 -23.05 -9.67 -13.98
CA LYS A 242 -23.75 -9.80 -12.69
C LYS A 242 -22.99 -9.08 -11.59
N PHE A 243 -23.56 -8.01 -11.06
CA PHE A 243 -22.98 -7.30 -9.92
C PHE A 243 -23.33 -7.97 -8.59
N MET A 244 -22.32 -8.18 -7.74
CA MET A 244 -22.46 -8.78 -6.41
C MET A 244 -21.83 -7.90 -5.33
N ASN A 245 -22.53 -7.80 -4.19
CA ASN A 245 -22.07 -7.04 -3.03
C ASN A 245 -20.99 -7.75 -2.21
N SER A 246 -20.64 -9.00 -2.50
CA SER A 246 -19.71 -9.81 -1.73
C SER A 246 -18.91 -10.75 -2.62
N VAL A 247 -17.62 -10.91 -2.29
CA VAL A 247 -16.72 -11.82 -3.01
C VAL A 247 -17.08 -13.26 -2.64
N SER A 248 -17.15 -14.13 -3.63
CA SER A 248 -17.45 -15.56 -3.50
C SER A 248 -16.65 -16.38 -4.52
N LYS A 249 -16.64 -17.72 -4.40
CA LYS A 249 -15.95 -18.63 -5.34
C LYS A 249 -16.36 -18.47 -6.81
N LYS A 250 -17.55 -17.90 -7.07
CA LYS A 250 -18.08 -17.63 -8.41
C LYS A 250 -17.71 -16.25 -8.96
N THR A 251 -17.01 -15.43 -8.18
CA THR A 251 -16.61 -14.09 -8.60
C THR A 251 -15.54 -14.22 -9.67
N ASP A 252 -15.76 -13.63 -10.82
CA ASP A 252 -14.77 -13.59 -11.89
C ASP A 252 -13.87 -12.37 -11.73
N TYR A 253 -14.44 -11.21 -11.37
CA TYR A 253 -13.73 -9.94 -11.29
C TYR A 253 -14.01 -9.20 -9.97
N LEU A 254 -12.96 -8.72 -9.30
CA LEU A 254 -13.05 -7.78 -8.18
C LEU A 254 -12.44 -6.45 -8.59
N ILE A 255 -13.28 -5.42 -8.74
CA ILE A 255 -12.87 -4.06 -9.10
C ILE A 255 -12.51 -3.30 -7.82
N ILE A 256 -11.33 -2.67 -7.80
CA ILE A 256 -10.86 -1.80 -6.73
C ILE A 256 -11.01 -0.34 -7.17
N GLY A 257 -11.81 0.42 -6.44
CA GLY A 257 -11.94 1.87 -6.60
C GLY A 257 -10.67 2.62 -6.21
N ASN A 258 -10.30 3.62 -6.99
CA ASN A 258 -9.09 4.44 -6.88
C ASN A 258 -9.30 5.75 -6.11
N ASP A 259 -10.54 6.11 -5.76
CA ASP A 259 -10.81 7.33 -4.99
C ASP A 259 -10.67 7.03 -3.51
N GLY A 260 -9.43 7.10 -3.03
CA GLY A 260 -9.08 6.77 -1.67
C GLY A 260 -9.79 7.68 -0.67
N ASN A 261 -10.59 7.09 0.21
CA ASN A 261 -10.67 7.62 1.57
C ASN A 261 -9.28 7.46 2.23
N PRO A 262 -8.68 8.48 2.87
CA PRO A 262 -7.38 8.34 3.56
C PRO A 262 -7.36 7.21 4.61
N CYS A 263 -8.50 6.80 5.17
CA CYS A 263 -8.53 5.60 6.03
C CYS A 263 -8.20 4.31 5.24
N TRP A 264 -8.49 4.26 3.94
CA TRP A 264 -8.42 3.07 3.07
C TRP A 264 -7.28 3.05 2.06
N ALA A 265 -6.71 4.20 1.71
CA ALA A 265 -5.61 4.29 0.73
C ALA A 265 -4.37 3.46 1.11
N PHE A 266 -4.26 3.03 2.37
CA PHE A 266 -3.12 2.23 2.87
C PHE A 266 -3.54 1.19 3.92
N SER A 267 -4.77 0.65 3.86
CA SER A 267 -5.16 -0.47 4.73
C SER A 267 -5.49 -1.68 3.87
N CYS A 268 -4.48 -2.47 3.53
CA CYS A 268 -4.63 -3.88 3.13
C CYS A 268 -5.84 -4.18 2.23
N TYR A 269 -6.11 -3.43 1.17
CA TYR A 269 -7.17 -3.68 0.17
C TYR A 269 -8.61 -4.03 0.68
N GLY A 270 -8.90 -3.93 1.97
CA GLY A 270 -10.12 -4.37 2.63
C GLY A 270 -10.36 -5.89 2.64
N ARG A 271 -11.25 -6.33 3.56
CA ARG A 271 -11.69 -7.74 3.73
C ARG A 271 -12.05 -8.47 2.42
N LYS A 272 -12.52 -7.75 1.40
CA LYS A 272 -12.90 -8.30 0.09
C LYS A 272 -11.70 -8.74 -0.73
N VAL A 273 -10.62 -7.97 -0.72
CA VAL A 273 -9.42 -8.32 -1.48
C VAL A 273 -8.66 -9.42 -0.78
N GLU A 274 -8.56 -9.41 0.55
CA GLU A 274 -8.06 -10.57 1.31
C GLU A 274 -8.86 -11.84 0.96
N THR A 275 -10.18 -11.74 0.91
CA THR A 275 -11.04 -12.85 0.48
C THR A 275 -10.72 -13.28 -0.96
N ALA A 276 -10.54 -12.35 -1.89
CA ALA A 276 -10.21 -12.67 -3.28
C ALA A 276 -8.83 -13.31 -3.43
N VAL A 277 -7.81 -12.82 -2.73
CA VAL A 277 -6.45 -13.40 -2.72
C VAL A 277 -6.48 -14.80 -2.11
N ASN A 278 -7.17 -14.99 -1.00
CA ASN A 278 -7.35 -16.32 -0.40
C ASN A 278 -8.11 -17.28 -1.32
N LEU A 279 -9.09 -16.80 -2.08
CA LEU A 279 -9.75 -17.60 -3.10
C LEU A 279 -8.79 -17.99 -4.23
N ARG A 280 -7.90 -17.08 -4.68
CA ARG A 280 -6.86 -17.40 -5.67
C ARG A 280 -5.89 -18.48 -5.18
N LYS A 281 -5.43 -18.38 -3.92
CA LYS A 281 -4.60 -19.43 -3.27
C LYS A 281 -5.28 -20.79 -3.25
N ASN A 282 -6.61 -20.81 -3.10
CA ASN A 282 -7.43 -22.02 -3.14
C ASN A 282 -7.85 -22.45 -4.57
N GLY A 283 -7.20 -21.92 -5.62
CA GLY A 283 -7.41 -22.31 -7.02
C GLY A 283 -8.55 -21.58 -7.75
N SER A 284 -9.15 -20.55 -7.14
CA SER A 284 -10.14 -19.72 -7.82
C SER A 284 -9.46 -18.78 -8.83
N LYS A 285 -10.18 -18.44 -9.91
CA LYS A 285 -9.68 -17.58 -10.99
C LYS A 285 -10.13 -16.12 -10.85
N VAL A 286 -10.38 -15.65 -9.62
CA VAL A 286 -10.78 -14.25 -9.38
C VAL A 286 -9.66 -13.34 -9.91
N ILE A 287 -10.01 -12.46 -10.85
CA ILE A 287 -9.14 -11.43 -11.38
C ILE A 287 -9.42 -10.15 -10.59
N ILE A 288 -8.40 -9.57 -9.99
CA ILE A 288 -8.56 -8.28 -9.33
C ILE A 288 -8.15 -7.21 -10.35
N VAL A 289 -8.97 -6.17 -10.46
CA VAL A 289 -8.94 -5.19 -11.54
C VAL A 289 -8.90 -3.80 -10.94
N ASN A 290 -8.00 -2.95 -11.44
CA ASN A 290 -7.96 -1.55 -11.06
C ASN A 290 -9.12 -0.78 -11.70
N GLU A 291 -9.68 0.22 -11.00
CA GLU A 291 -10.74 1.06 -11.54
C GLU A 291 -10.37 1.69 -12.90
N ASN A 292 -9.11 2.07 -13.12
CA ASN A 292 -8.66 2.64 -14.39
C ASN A 292 -8.82 1.66 -15.56
N ASP A 293 -8.48 0.38 -15.36
CA ASP A 293 -8.62 -0.67 -16.37
C ASP A 293 -10.10 -0.96 -16.67
N PHE A 294 -10.93 -0.93 -15.63
CA PHE A 294 -12.39 -1.05 -15.77
C PHE A 294 -12.94 0.05 -16.67
N TRP A 295 -12.64 1.32 -16.39
CA TRP A 295 -13.14 2.44 -17.20
C TRP A 295 -12.57 2.45 -18.61
N SER A 296 -11.28 2.16 -18.76
CA SER A 296 -10.64 2.02 -20.08
C SER A 296 -11.36 0.97 -20.93
N THR A 297 -11.81 -0.13 -20.31
CA THR A 297 -12.58 -1.15 -21.03
C THR A 297 -13.98 -0.63 -21.41
N ILE A 298 -14.69 0.06 -20.51
CA ILE A 298 -16.01 0.62 -20.79
C ILE A 298 -15.98 1.63 -21.94
N GLU A 299 -14.95 2.49 -21.98
CA GLU A 299 -14.77 3.48 -23.04
C GLU A 299 -14.61 2.79 -24.41
N ASN A 300 -13.87 1.66 -24.47
CA ASN A 300 -13.72 0.86 -25.69
C ASN A 300 -14.99 0.10 -26.12
N TYR A 301 -15.96 -0.11 -25.22
CA TYR A 301 -17.26 -0.75 -25.55
C TYR A 301 -18.29 0.24 -26.12
N ASN A 302 -18.09 1.55 -25.90
CA ASN A 302 -19.00 2.61 -26.33
C ASN A 302 -18.56 3.31 -27.64
N VAL A 303 -17.54 2.77 -28.31
CA VAL A 303 -17.12 3.12 -29.68
C VAL A 303 -17.62 2.04 -30.63
#